data_AF-A0A7R9M974-F1
#
_entry.id   AF-A0A7R9M974-F1
#
_cell.length_a   1.000
_cell.length_b   1.000
_cell.length_c   1.000
_cell.angle_alpha   90.00
_cell.angle_beta   90.00
_cell.angle_gamma   90.00
#
_symmetry.space_group_name_H-M   'P 1'
#
loop_
_entity.id
_entity.type
_entity.pdbx_description
1 polymer ?
#
loop_
_entity_poly.entity_id
_entity_poly.type
_entity_poly.pdbx_seq_one_letter_code
_entity_poly.pdbx_strand_id
1 'polypeptide(L)'
;MDILYHRVTQMERKNSSNDENGSNGSNESANIVIYSDILYLVAIFIVVAVSPVLDHLTTTLNGLVTIRALRAQQYCLQEFYDLQDNHTSSFFMNLCANRAFAISGGTAGLILYLTIGLSMNIQMTIRNTADLENQMTSVERILEYSELESEESPKEADSRLNVSPDWPLEGSIHFQD
;
A
#
# COMPACT_ATOMS: atom_id res chain seq x y z
N MET A 1 13.80 -34.29 3.32
CA MET A 1 13.55 -32.84 3.29
C MET A 1 13.87 -32.20 4.65
N ASP A 2 13.40 -32.80 5.75
CA ASP A 2 13.65 -32.35 7.13
C ASP A 2 15.12 -32.19 7.53
N ILE A 3 16.01 -33.08 7.05
CA ILE A 3 17.45 -33.03 7.39
C ILE A 3 18.14 -31.82 6.77
N LEU A 4 17.74 -31.42 5.55
CA LEU A 4 18.31 -30.26 4.86
C LEU A 4 17.79 -28.96 5.48
N TYR A 5 16.49 -28.91 5.79
CA TYR A 5 15.90 -27.77 6.51
C TYR A 5 16.61 -27.57 7.85
N HIS A 6 16.73 -28.63 8.65
CA HIS A 6 17.40 -28.55 9.95
C HIS A 6 18.87 -28.12 9.85
N ARG A 7 19.62 -28.57 8.83
CA ARG A 7 21.02 -28.16 8.65
C ARG A 7 21.16 -26.70 8.23
N VAL A 8 20.25 -26.18 7.41
CA VAL A 8 20.24 -24.76 7.01
C VAL A 8 19.93 -23.88 8.22
N THR A 9 18.91 -24.22 9.03
CA THR A 9 18.54 -23.45 10.23
C THR A 9 19.67 -23.40 11.28
N GLN A 10 20.47 -24.47 11.39
CA GLN A 10 21.60 -24.52 12.33
C GLN A 10 22.82 -23.72 11.85
N MET A 11 23.01 -23.59 10.53
CA MET A 11 24.04 -22.71 9.97
C MET A 11 23.66 -21.24 10.16
N GLU A 12 22.38 -20.92 10.02
CA GLU A 12 21.82 -19.58 10.20
C GLU A 12 21.94 -19.08 11.65
N ARG A 13 21.64 -19.95 12.63
CA ARG A 13 21.89 -19.66 14.05
C ARG A 13 23.36 -19.39 14.37
N LYS A 14 24.28 -20.07 13.69
CA LYS A 14 25.72 -19.93 13.92
C LYS A 14 26.31 -18.65 13.30
N ASN A 15 25.71 -18.16 12.21
CA ASN A 15 26.07 -16.85 11.64
C ASN A 15 25.50 -15.70 12.46
N SER A 16 24.25 -15.80 12.95
CA SER A 16 23.62 -14.74 13.76
C SER A 16 24.35 -14.46 15.08
N SER A 17 25.14 -15.39 15.61
CA SER A 17 25.94 -15.18 16.83
C SER A 17 27.27 -14.45 16.59
N ASN A 18 27.70 -14.25 15.34
CA ASN A 18 28.95 -13.56 15.01
C ASN A 18 28.77 -12.07 14.64
N ASP A 19 27.54 -11.60 14.43
CA ASP A 19 27.24 -10.29 13.84
C ASP A 19 26.68 -9.25 14.84
N GLU A 20 26.92 -9.40 16.15
CA GLU A 20 26.50 -8.40 17.16
C GLU A 20 27.26 -7.05 17.11
N ASN A 21 27.96 -6.75 16.01
CA ASN A 21 28.53 -5.43 15.74
C ASN A 21 27.94 -4.79 14.48
N GLY A 22 26.93 -3.93 14.67
CA GLY A 22 26.59 -2.87 13.71
C GLY A 22 25.15 -2.92 13.18
N SER A 23 24.44 -1.79 13.27
CA SER A 23 23.04 -1.59 12.86
C SER A 23 22.75 -1.80 11.36
N ASN A 24 23.71 -2.25 10.56
CA ASN A 24 23.50 -2.75 9.21
C ASN A 24 23.02 -4.21 9.19
N GLY A 25 23.30 -4.96 10.26
CA GLY A 25 22.97 -6.38 10.36
C GLY A 25 21.47 -6.67 10.34
N SER A 26 20.60 -5.75 10.79
CA SER A 26 19.13 -5.96 10.78
C SER A 26 18.53 -5.91 9.38
N ASN A 27 19.02 -5.03 8.51
CA ASN A 27 18.55 -4.95 7.12
C ASN A 27 19.12 -6.08 6.27
N GLU A 28 20.36 -6.49 6.56
CA GLU A 28 21.03 -7.58 5.87
C GLU A 28 20.44 -8.94 6.28
N SER A 29 20.16 -9.14 7.57
CA SER A 29 19.42 -10.33 8.05
C SER A 29 17.98 -10.36 7.55
N ALA A 30 17.26 -9.24 7.49
CA ALA A 30 15.94 -9.18 6.88
C ALA A 30 15.97 -9.53 5.39
N ASN A 31 16.94 -9.02 4.64
CA ASN A 31 17.13 -9.38 3.22
C ASN A 31 17.47 -10.88 3.07
N ILE A 32 18.36 -11.41 3.90
CA ILE A 32 18.73 -12.83 3.90
C ILE A 32 17.51 -13.71 4.16
N VAL A 33 16.67 -13.37 5.15
CA VAL A 33 15.44 -14.11 5.47
C VAL A 33 14.47 -14.07 4.29
N ILE A 34 14.23 -12.89 3.70
CA ILE A 34 13.35 -12.73 2.53
C ILE A 34 13.87 -13.56 1.34
N TYR A 35 15.18 -13.53 1.07
CA TYR A 35 15.77 -14.35 0.00
C TYR A 35 15.65 -15.84 0.29
N SER A 36 15.83 -16.25 1.54
CA SER A 36 15.70 -17.65 1.95
C SER A 36 14.26 -18.16 1.79
N ASP A 37 13.26 -17.35 2.17
CA ASP A 37 11.84 -17.68 2.07
C ASP A 37 11.36 -17.76 0.62
N ILE A 38 11.76 -16.78 -0.21
CA ILE A 38 11.45 -16.79 -1.65
C ILE A 38 12.13 -17.99 -2.33
N LEU A 39 13.38 -18.27 -1.99
CA LEU A 39 14.10 -19.42 -2.55
C LEU A 39 13.45 -20.75 -2.14
N TYR A 40 12.98 -20.86 -0.89
CA TYR A 40 12.24 -22.03 -0.41
C TYR A 40 10.92 -22.19 -1.16
N LEU A 41 10.16 -21.11 -1.36
CA LEU A 41 8.88 -21.15 -2.08
C LEU A 41 9.09 -21.58 -3.53
N VAL A 42 10.08 -21.00 -4.22
CA VAL A 42 10.44 -21.38 -5.60
C VAL A 42 10.89 -22.84 -5.66
N ALA A 43 11.71 -23.29 -4.71
CA ALA A 43 12.16 -24.69 -4.63
C ALA A 43 10.98 -25.66 -4.41
N ILE A 44 10.05 -25.34 -3.51
CA ILE A 44 8.84 -26.14 -3.26
C ILE A 44 7.98 -26.21 -4.53
N PHE A 45 7.77 -25.09 -5.22
CA PHE A 45 7.01 -25.05 -6.47
C PHE A 45 7.63 -25.92 -7.58
N ILE A 46 8.96 -25.84 -7.76
CA ILE A 46 9.69 -26.68 -8.72
C ILE A 46 9.53 -28.16 -8.37
N VAL A 47 9.68 -28.54 -7.09
CA VAL A 47 9.55 -29.93 -6.65
C VAL A 47 8.15 -30.48 -6.92
N VAL A 48 7.09 -29.69 -6.68
CA VAL A 48 5.70 -30.10 -6.96
C VAL A 48 5.47 -30.32 -8.45
N ALA A 49 6.03 -29.45 -9.30
CA ALA A 49 5.91 -29.59 -10.75
C ALA A 49 6.72 -30.78 -11.32
N VAL A 50 7.82 -31.19 -10.67
CA VAL A 50 8.66 -32.34 -11.05
C VAL A 50 8.10 -33.69 -10.57
N SER A 51 7.38 -33.71 -9.44
CA SER A 51 6.84 -34.94 -8.81
C SER A 51 6.21 -35.96 -9.78
N PRO A 52 5.28 -35.58 -10.69
CA PRO A 52 4.65 -36.56 -11.57
C PRO A 52 5.61 -37.22 -12.57
N VAL A 53 6.67 -36.52 -12.98
CA VAL A 53 7.72 -37.06 -13.87
C VAL A 53 8.51 -38.15 -13.12
N LEU A 54 8.82 -37.92 -11.84
CA LEU A 54 9.57 -38.88 -11.01
C LEU A 54 8.75 -40.11 -10.62
N ASP A 55 7.46 -39.92 -10.35
CA ASP A 55 6.55 -41.02 -10.05
C ASP A 55 6.33 -41.92 -11.28
N HIS A 56 6.15 -41.31 -12.46
CA HIS A 56 6.05 -42.04 -13.72
C HIS A 56 7.35 -42.81 -14.03
N LEU A 57 8.51 -42.20 -13.80
CA LEU A 57 9.82 -42.83 -13.99
C LEU A 57 9.99 -44.03 -13.05
N THR A 58 9.66 -43.87 -11.76
CA THR A 58 9.77 -44.93 -10.76
C THR A 58 8.85 -46.11 -11.08
N THR A 59 7.62 -45.83 -11.50
CA THR A 59 6.64 -46.84 -11.93
C THR A 59 7.14 -47.61 -13.18
N THR A 60 7.75 -46.90 -14.13
CA THR A 60 8.33 -47.48 -15.35
C THR A 60 9.52 -48.38 -15.06
N LEU A 61 10.41 -47.98 -14.14
CA LEU A 61 11.56 -48.78 -13.74
C LEU A 61 11.14 -50.08 -13.04
N ASN A 62 10.17 -49.99 -12.12
CA ASN A 62 9.64 -51.16 -11.43
C ASN A 62 8.85 -52.09 -12.37
N GLY A 63 8.15 -51.53 -13.36
CA GLY A 63 7.37 -52.26 -14.37
C GLY A 63 8.13 -52.65 -15.64
N LEU A 64 9.44 -52.44 -15.70
CA LEU A 64 10.23 -52.49 -16.94
C LEU A 64 10.12 -53.83 -17.70
N VAL A 65 10.11 -54.94 -16.96
CA VAL A 65 9.98 -56.29 -17.54
C VAL A 65 8.63 -56.45 -18.22
N THR A 66 7.55 -56.00 -17.59
CA THR A 66 6.18 -56.04 -18.13
C THR A 66 6.04 -55.15 -19.37
N ILE A 67 6.61 -53.94 -19.33
CA ILE A 67 6.59 -53.01 -20.47
C ILE A 67 7.32 -53.61 -21.68
N ARG A 68 8.45 -54.29 -21.45
CA ARG A 68 9.18 -55.00 -22.51
C ARG A 68 8.43 -56.21 -23.06
N ALA A 69 7.78 -56.99 -22.19
CA ALA A 69 6.99 -58.14 -22.58
C ALA A 69 5.76 -57.75 -23.44
N LEU A 70 5.10 -56.65 -23.11
CA LEU A 70 3.94 -56.11 -23.82
C LEU A 70 4.29 -55.22 -25.02
N ARG A 71 5.58 -54.92 -25.23
CA ARG A 71 6.07 -53.96 -26.24
C ARG A 71 5.40 -52.57 -26.16
N ALA A 72 5.10 -52.12 -24.95
CA ALA A 72 4.40 -50.85 -24.67
C ALA A 72 5.35 -49.65 -24.46
N GLN A 73 6.62 -49.74 -24.89
CA GLN A 73 7.64 -48.73 -24.63
C GLN A 73 7.27 -47.37 -25.23
N GLN A 74 6.67 -47.37 -26.43
CA GLN A 74 6.39 -46.14 -27.18
C GLN A 74 5.26 -45.32 -26.55
N TYR A 75 4.27 -46.00 -25.98
CA TYR A 75 3.20 -45.38 -25.20
C TYR A 75 3.75 -44.72 -23.93
N CYS A 76 4.57 -45.45 -23.17
CA CYS A 76 5.19 -44.94 -21.95
C CYS A 76 6.13 -43.76 -22.21
N LEU A 77 6.86 -43.76 -23.34
CA LEU A 77 7.69 -42.62 -23.72
C LEU A 77 6.87 -41.38 -24.07
N GLN A 78 5.75 -41.54 -24.79
CA GLN A 78 4.87 -40.43 -25.12
C GLN A 78 4.31 -39.78 -23.85
N GLU A 79 3.84 -40.59 -22.90
CA GLU A 79 3.31 -40.09 -21.62
C GLU A 79 4.39 -39.39 -20.78
N PHE A 80 5.64 -39.87 -20.83
CA PHE A 80 6.77 -39.17 -20.20
C PHE A 80 7.05 -37.80 -20.84
N TYR A 81 6.99 -37.68 -22.17
CA TYR A 81 7.20 -36.42 -22.87
C TYR A 81 6.13 -35.38 -22.49
N ASP A 82 4.86 -35.79 -22.41
CA ASP A 82 3.76 -34.89 -22.02
C ASP A 82 3.93 -34.35 -20.58
N LEU A 83 4.35 -35.21 -19.65
CA LEU A 83 4.64 -34.81 -18.27
C LEU A 83 5.85 -33.86 -18.19
N GLN A 84 6.90 -34.14 -18.99
CA GLN A 84 8.09 -33.31 -19.04
C GLN A 84 7.81 -31.92 -19.62
N ASP A 85 7.00 -31.85 -20.67
CA ASP A 85 6.64 -30.60 -21.33
C ASP A 85 5.78 -29.72 -20.40
N ASN A 86 4.85 -30.33 -19.66
CA ASN A 86 4.05 -29.62 -18.66
C ASN A 86 4.90 -29.04 -17.50
N HIS A 87 5.86 -29.82 -16.99
CA HIS A 87 6.81 -29.34 -15.99
C HIS A 87 7.65 -28.17 -16.54
N THR A 88 8.21 -28.34 -17.73
CA THR A 88 9.13 -27.39 -18.36
C THR A 88 8.41 -26.09 -18.72
N SER A 89 7.19 -26.17 -19.26
CA SER A 89 6.33 -25.03 -19.56
C SER A 89 5.98 -24.22 -18.30
N SER A 90 5.63 -24.91 -17.20
CA SER A 90 5.34 -24.26 -15.91
C SER A 90 6.54 -23.47 -15.37
N PHE A 91 7.75 -24.02 -15.52
CA PHE A 91 8.99 -23.34 -15.14
C PHE A 91 9.25 -22.08 -15.99
N PHE A 92 9.08 -22.16 -17.31
CA PHE A 92 9.25 -21.00 -18.19
C PHE A 92 8.21 -19.90 -17.93
N MET A 93 6.96 -20.28 -17.65
CA MET A 93 5.89 -19.33 -17.29
C MET A 93 6.23 -18.56 -16.00
N ASN A 94 6.77 -19.24 -14.99
CA ASN A 94 7.21 -18.61 -13.75
C ASN A 94 8.33 -17.58 -14.00
N LEU A 95 9.30 -17.91 -14.86
CA LEU A 95 10.37 -16.98 -15.22
C LEU A 95 9.84 -15.73 -15.95
N CYS A 96 8.89 -15.93 -16.89
CA CYS A 96 8.24 -14.83 -17.59
C CYS A 96 7.42 -13.94 -16.66
N ALA A 97 6.69 -14.53 -15.70
CA ALA A 97 5.94 -13.77 -14.70
C ALA A 97 6.87 -12.92 -13.83
N ASN A 98 7.97 -13.50 -13.31
CA ASN A 98 8.97 -12.75 -12.55
C ASN A 98 9.57 -11.58 -13.33
N ARG A 99 9.76 -11.74 -14.65
CA ARG A 99 10.21 -10.65 -15.54
C ARG A 99 9.13 -9.60 -15.79
N ALA A 100 7.89 -10.00 -16.01
CA ALA A 100 6.77 -9.11 -16.27
C ALA A 100 6.40 -8.26 -15.05
N PHE A 101 6.49 -8.84 -13.85
CA PHE A 101 6.25 -8.15 -12.58
C PHE A 101 7.50 -7.48 -12.00
N ALA A 102 8.66 -7.59 -12.64
CA ALA A 102 9.86 -6.86 -12.23
C ALA A 102 9.67 -5.37 -12.50
N ILE A 103 9.24 -4.64 -11.46
CA ILE A 103 9.29 -3.18 -11.46
C ILE A 103 10.76 -2.79 -11.39
N SER A 104 11.23 -2.00 -12.37
CA SER A 104 12.58 -1.44 -12.34
C SER A 104 12.76 -0.58 -11.09
N GLY A 105 13.91 -0.66 -10.41
CA GLY A 105 14.18 0.15 -9.22
C GLY A 105 13.98 1.65 -9.46
N GLY A 106 14.25 2.13 -10.68
CA GLY A 106 14.01 3.53 -11.06
C GLY A 106 12.52 3.91 -11.12
N THR A 107 11.64 3.02 -11.61
CA THR A 107 10.20 3.28 -11.64
C THR A 107 9.59 3.16 -10.26
N ALA A 108 10.06 2.23 -9.42
CA ALA A 108 9.65 2.13 -8.03
C ALA A 108 10.02 3.38 -7.22
N GLY A 109 11.25 3.89 -7.40
CA GLY A 109 11.69 5.14 -6.76
C GLY A 109 10.89 6.36 -7.20
N LEU A 110 10.52 6.43 -8.49
CA LEU A 110 9.67 7.50 -9.00
C LEU A 110 8.27 7.47 -8.38
N ILE A 111 7.64 6.30 -8.30
CA ILE A 111 6.32 6.14 -7.67
C ILE A 111 6.39 6.61 -6.21
N LEU A 112 7.40 6.17 -5.47
CA LEU A 112 7.60 6.57 -4.06
C LEU A 112 7.73 8.10 -3.91
N TYR A 113 8.57 8.73 -4.73
CA TYR A 113 8.74 10.19 -4.73
C TYR A 113 7.43 10.92 -5.00
N LEU A 114 6.67 10.47 -6.01
CA LEU A 114 5.39 11.07 -6.37
C LEU A 114 4.36 10.92 -5.25
N THR A 115 4.24 9.73 -4.65
CA THR A 115 3.29 9.48 -3.56
C THR A 115 3.57 10.35 -2.34
N ILE A 116 4.85 10.44 -1.93
CA ILE A 116 5.26 11.27 -0.79
C ILE A 116 5.01 12.76 -1.10
N GLY A 117 5.43 13.22 -2.29
CA GLY A 117 5.24 14.60 -2.72
C GLY A 117 3.75 14.99 -2.77
N LEU A 118 2.91 14.14 -3.36
CA LEU A 118 1.46 14.37 -3.42
C LEU A 118 0.84 14.43 -2.02
N SER A 119 1.23 13.53 -1.11
CA SER A 119 0.73 13.52 0.27
C SER A 119 1.07 14.81 1.02
N MET A 120 2.26 15.36 0.79
CA MET A 120 2.66 16.65 1.39
C MET A 120 1.88 17.83 0.80
N ASN A 121 1.66 17.83 -0.52
CA ASN A 121 0.89 18.88 -1.20
C ASN A 121 -0.57 18.89 -0.73
N ILE A 122 -1.22 17.72 -0.65
CA ILE A 122 -2.62 17.61 -0.21
C ILE A 122 -2.79 18.17 1.20
N GLN A 123 -1.87 17.88 2.13
CA GLN A 123 -1.92 18.42 3.49
C GLN A 123 -1.83 19.95 3.51
N MET A 124 -0.95 20.53 2.68
CA MET A 124 -0.82 21.98 2.57
C MET A 124 -2.05 22.61 1.92
N THR A 125 -2.60 21.98 0.88
CA THR A 125 -3.84 22.44 0.22
C THR A 125 -4.99 22.51 1.20
N ILE A 126 -5.20 21.48 2.03
CA ILE A 126 -6.27 21.46 3.03
C ILE A 126 -6.12 22.63 4.01
N ARG A 127 -4.90 22.89 4.50
CA ARG A 127 -4.63 24.03 5.39
C ARG A 127 -4.94 25.36 4.71
N ASN A 128 -4.46 25.54 3.49
CA ASN A 128 -4.70 26.76 2.71
C ASN A 128 -6.18 26.98 2.45
N THR A 129 -6.94 25.92 2.14
CA THR A 129 -8.40 26.01 1.95
C THR A 129 -9.11 26.42 3.24
N ALA A 130 -8.73 25.87 4.39
CA ALA A 130 -9.30 26.27 5.68
C ALA A 130 -8.99 27.74 6.01
N ASP A 131 -7.78 28.21 5.70
CA ASP A 131 -7.41 29.62 5.90
C ASP A 131 -8.24 30.55 5.00
N LEU A 132 -8.49 30.14 3.74
CA LEU A 132 -9.36 30.88 2.81
C LEU A 132 -10.81 30.92 3.29
N GLU A 133 -11.36 29.81 3.80
CA GLU A 133 -12.72 29.77 4.35
C GLU A 133 -12.86 30.69 5.57
N ASN A 134 -11.85 30.72 6.43
CA ASN A 134 -11.84 31.61 7.58
C ASN A 134 -11.84 33.09 7.14
N GLN A 135 -11.17 33.42 6.03
CA GLN A 135 -11.20 34.77 5.45
C GLN A 135 -12.54 35.10 4.79
N MET A 136 -13.17 34.13 4.13
CA MET A 136 -14.49 34.30 3.50
C MET A 136 -15.57 34.69 4.52
N THR A 137 -15.49 34.19 5.75
CA THR A 137 -16.43 34.54 6.83
C THR A 137 -16.47 36.05 7.11
N SER A 138 -15.31 36.73 7.04
CA SER A 138 -15.28 38.20 7.23
C SER A 138 -15.88 38.95 6.05
N VAL A 139 -15.72 38.42 4.83
CA VAL A 139 -16.28 39.02 3.62
C VAL A 139 -17.81 38.95 3.65
N GLU A 140 -18.35 37.80 4.06
CA GLU A 140 -19.79 37.58 4.23
C GLU A 140 -20.41 38.58 5.22
N ARG A 141 -19.76 38.81 6.37
CA ARG A 141 -20.23 39.79 7.36
C ARG A 141 -20.24 41.23 6.84
N ILE A 142 -19.24 41.61 6.05
CA ILE A 142 -19.20 42.96 5.47
C ILE A 142 -20.33 43.14 4.44
N LEU A 143 -20.59 42.10 3.64
CA LEU A 143 -21.71 42.06 2.70
C LEU A 143 -23.05 42.20 3.43
N GLU A 144 -23.24 41.45 4.52
CA GLU A 144 -24.42 41.55 5.36
C GLU A 144 -24.63 42.99 5.87
N TYR A 145 -23.60 43.63 6.42
CA TYR A 145 -23.69 45.01 6.90
C TYR A 145 -23.91 46.04 5.79
N SER A 146 -23.49 45.75 4.56
CA SER A 146 -23.73 46.65 3.43
C SER A 146 -25.18 46.63 2.94
N GLU A 147 -25.92 45.55 3.20
CA GLU A 147 -27.30 45.36 2.73
C GLU A 147 -28.36 45.68 3.80
N LEU A 148 -27.95 45.88 5.06
CA LEU A 148 -28.86 46.27 6.14
C LEU A 148 -29.52 47.63 5.84
N GLU A 149 -30.80 47.76 6.18
CA GLU A 149 -31.48 49.05 6.16
C GLU A 149 -30.74 50.03 7.08
N SER A 150 -30.38 51.18 6.52
CA SER A 150 -29.72 52.24 7.28
C SER A 150 -30.63 52.69 8.42
N GLU A 151 -30.08 52.73 9.63
CA GLU A 151 -30.77 53.34 10.76
C GLU A 151 -31.10 54.81 10.43
N GLU A 152 -32.24 55.30 10.96
CA GLU A 152 -32.68 56.68 10.78
C GLU A 152 -31.55 57.63 11.17
N SER A 153 -31.27 58.64 10.34
CA SER A 153 -30.22 59.60 10.68
C SER A 153 -30.59 60.34 11.97
N PRO A 154 -29.62 60.75 12.82
CA PRO A 154 -29.93 61.41 14.09
C PRO A 154 -30.86 62.63 13.94
N LYS A 155 -30.78 63.33 12.80
CA LYS A 155 -31.66 64.46 12.47
C LYS A 155 -33.09 64.04 12.15
N GLU A 156 -33.28 62.91 11.48
CA GLU A 156 -34.61 62.35 11.18
C GLU A 156 -35.24 61.74 12.44
N ALA A 157 -34.45 61.07 13.27
CA ALA A 157 -34.88 60.55 14.57
C ALA A 157 -35.27 61.69 15.54
N ASP A 158 -34.45 62.75 15.66
CA ASP A 158 -34.77 63.94 16.49
C ASP A 158 -36.03 64.65 16.00
N SER A 159 -36.20 64.75 14.66
CA SER A 159 -37.40 65.32 14.05
C SER A 159 -38.66 64.50 14.37
N ARG A 160 -38.51 63.18 14.51
CA ARG A 160 -39.60 62.25 14.85
C ARG A 160 -39.93 62.24 16.35
N LEU A 161 -38.91 62.40 17.21
CA LEU A 161 -39.05 62.41 18.66
C LEU A 161 -39.52 63.77 19.23
N ASN A 162 -39.37 64.87 18.48
CA ASN A 162 -39.81 66.22 18.84
C ASN A 162 -39.52 66.57 20.32
N VAL A 163 -38.29 66.33 20.75
CA VAL A 163 -37.88 66.51 22.14
C VAL A 163 -37.56 67.98 22.38
N SER A 164 -38.05 68.54 23.49
CA SER A 164 -37.74 69.92 23.89
C SER A 164 -36.22 70.09 24.10
N PRO A 165 -35.61 71.23 23.72
CA PRO A 165 -34.18 71.48 23.89
C PRO A 165 -33.70 71.46 25.35
N ASP A 166 -34.61 71.58 26.32
CA ASP A 166 -34.30 71.49 27.76
C ASP A 166 -34.32 70.03 28.28
N TRP A 167 -34.52 69.04 27.42
CA TRP A 167 -34.46 67.63 27.78
C TRP A 167 -33.01 67.17 27.96
N PRO A 168 -32.68 66.38 29.01
CA PRO A 168 -33.52 65.98 30.13
C PRO A 168 -33.42 66.98 31.30
N LEU A 169 -34.56 67.49 31.79
CA LEU A 169 -34.58 68.40 32.96
C LEU A 169 -34.27 67.69 34.29
N GLU A 170 -34.61 66.40 34.39
CA GLU A 170 -34.35 65.60 35.58
C GLU A 170 -34.08 64.15 35.18
N GLY A 171 -32.96 63.57 35.62
CA GLY A 171 -32.48 62.25 35.21
C GLY A 171 -33.18 61.08 35.89
N SER A 172 -34.49 61.11 36.02
CA SER A 172 -35.27 60.03 36.64
C SER A 172 -35.72 59.02 35.58
N ILE A 173 -35.41 57.74 35.78
CA ILE A 173 -35.83 56.64 34.91
C ILE A 173 -36.84 55.80 35.69
N HIS A 174 -38.03 55.61 35.12
CA HIS A 174 -39.06 54.78 35.71
C HIS A 174 -39.35 53.62 34.75
N PHE A 175 -39.07 52.40 35.19
CA PHE A 175 -39.44 51.19 34.46
C PHE A 175 -40.85 50.80 34.87
N GLN A 176 -41.76 50.72 33.91
CA GLN A 176 -43.06 50.09 34.07
C GLN A 176 -43.01 48.76 33.32
N ASP A 177 -43.24 47.67 34.06
CA ASP A 177 -43.45 46.33 33.50
C ASP A 177 -44.83 46.19 32.87
#